data_AF-A0A957VYF4-F1
#
_entry.id   AF-A0A957VYF4-F1
#
_cell.length_a   1.000
_cell.length_b   1.000
_cell.length_c   1.000
_cell.angle_alpha   90.00
_cell.angle_beta   90.00
_cell.angle_gamma   90.00
#
_symmetry.space_group_name_H-M   'P 1'
#
loop_
_entity.id
_entity.type
_entity.pdbx_description
1 polymer ?
#
loop_
_entity_poly.entity_id
_entity_poly.type
_entity_poly.pdbx_seq_one_letter_code
_entity_poly.pdbx_strand_id
1 'polypeptide(L)'
;MKLRIATWNVERPTVNGWKRPKRNPIINQQLQDINADIWILTETHRVITPGDEYEGLSTDKAEFHREGETRATIWSRWPIQTPLNTFDPAVAVCAEIKTPAGQLIVYGSIITWAHNKGPDKKSKMWAEHYKSIQAHGDDWAKLSQNGAALCAAGDFNETLNESGWYGTQKGREMLRQELERSHLDCLTKDYRVDHICTTKGWAKKAEVHKWEPRQFDGKPVSDHWGYYVDLFFEG
;
A
#
# COMPACT_ATOMS: atom_id res chain seq x y z
N MET A 1 -7.46 22.82 -2.83
CA MET A 1 -7.47 21.63 -3.72
C MET A 1 -7.61 20.35 -2.89
N LYS A 2 -8.16 19.25 -3.43
CA LYS A 2 -8.27 17.94 -2.74
C LYS A 2 -7.58 16.84 -3.56
N LEU A 3 -6.85 15.95 -2.89
CA LEU A 3 -6.29 14.72 -3.45
C LEU A 3 -6.70 13.52 -2.58
N ARG A 4 -7.26 12.47 -3.18
CA ARG A 4 -7.62 11.23 -2.50
C ARG A 4 -6.61 10.13 -2.79
N ILE A 5 -5.97 9.60 -1.75
CA ILE A 5 -5.07 8.44 -1.85
C ILE A 5 -5.68 7.29 -1.07
N ALA A 6 -5.73 6.09 -1.66
CA ALA A 6 -6.32 4.92 -1.04
C ALA A 6 -5.39 3.70 -1.06
N THR A 7 -5.51 2.85 -0.04
CA THR A 7 -4.81 1.56 0.03
C THR A 7 -5.78 0.44 0.37
N TRP A 8 -5.59 -0.74 -0.23
CA TRP A 8 -6.36 -1.93 0.09
C TRP A 8 -5.66 -3.22 -0.35
N ASN A 9 -5.47 -4.15 0.60
CA ASN A 9 -5.13 -5.53 0.29
C ASN A 9 -6.37 -6.27 -0.25
N VAL A 10 -6.27 -6.82 -1.46
CA VAL A 10 -7.40 -7.49 -2.15
C VAL A 10 -7.28 -9.01 -2.19
N GLU A 11 -6.45 -9.61 -1.34
CA GLU A 11 -6.21 -11.06 -1.16
C GLU A 11 -6.11 -11.86 -2.47
N ARG A 12 -5.10 -11.57 -3.28
CA ARG A 12 -4.65 -12.33 -4.46
C ARG A 12 -5.79 -12.83 -5.34
N PRO A 13 -6.58 -11.93 -5.96
CA PRO A 13 -7.62 -12.31 -6.91
C PRO A 13 -7.03 -13.13 -8.06
N THR A 14 -7.83 -14.03 -8.63
CA THR A 14 -7.39 -14.90 -9.74
C THR A 14 -8.25 -14.67 -10.97
N VAL A 15 -7.69 -14.89 -12.17
CA VAL A 15 -8.38 -14.71 -13.47
C VAL A 15 -9.66 -15.52 -13.55
N ASN A 16 -9.59 -16.81 -13.17
CA ASN A 16 -10.66 -17.77 -13.36
C ASN A 16 -11.30 -18.24 -12.06
N GLY A 17 -11.08 -17.58 -10.92
CA GLY A 17 -11.40 -18.11 -9.59
C GLY A 17 -12.64 -19.00 -9.59
N TRP A 18 -12.47 -20.33 -9.71
CA TRP A 18 -13.53 -21.25 -10.16
C TRP A 18 -14.64 -21.43 -9.11
N LYS A 19 -14.55 -20.74 -7.97
CA LYS A 19 -15.60 -20.58 -6.95
C LYS A 19 -16.16 -19.15 -6.86
N ARG A 20 -15.58 -18.18 -7.56
CA ARG A 20 -15.83 -16.73 -7.42
C ARG A 20 -15.59 -15.91 -8.72
N PRO A 21 -16.11 -16.30 -9.90
CA PRO A 21 -15.98 -15.47 -11.12
C PRO A 21 -16.65 -14.09 -10.99
N LYS A 22 -17.44 -13.85 -9.93
CA LYS A 22 -18.10 -12.57 -9.64
C LYS A 22 -17.41 -11.72 -8.55
N ARG A 23 -16.33 -12.19 -7.92
CA ARG A 23 -15.61 -11.42 -6.89
C ARG A 23 -14.88 -10.20 -7.49
N ASN A 24 -14.17 -10.38 -8.60
CA ASN A 24 -13.39 -9.31 -9.22
C ASN A 24 -14.28 -8.13 -9.64
N PRO A 25 -15.46 -8.32 -10.26
CA PRO A 25 -16.40 -7.23 -10.50
C PRO A 25 -16.83 -6.47 -9.25
N ILE A 26 -17.02 -7.15 -8.11
CA ILE A 26 -17.39 -6.49 -6.84
C ILE A 26 -16.24 -5.65 -6.30
N ILE A 27 -15.01 -6.18 -6.39
CA ILE A 27 -13.79 -5.42 -6.04
C ILE A 27 -13.69 -4.19 -6.93
N ASN A 28 -13.74 -4.34 -8.26
CA ASN A 28 -13.63 -3.23 -9.20
C ASN A 28 -14.74 -2.19 -9.00
N GLN A 29 -15.98 -2.61 -8.76
CA GLN A 29 -17.08 -1.67 -8.44
C GLN A 29 -16.80 -0.92 -7.13
N GLN A 30 -16.25 -1.59 -6.11
CA GLN A 30 -15.89 -0.93 -4.86
C GLN A 30 -14.76 0.08 -5.06
N LEU A 31 -13.76 -0.23 -5.90
CA LEU A 31 -12.71 0.72 -6.28
C LEU A 31 -13.29 1.95 -7.00
N GLN A 32 -14.21 1.74 -7.95
CA GLN A 32 -14.91 2.80 -8.67
C GLN A 32 -15.74 3.69 -7.73
N ASP A 33 -16.45 3.09 -6.78
CA ASP A 33 -17.30 3.86 -5.85
C ASP A 33 -16.49 4.67 -4.84
N ILE A 34 -15.31 4.17 -4.41
CA ILE A 34 -14.39 4.93 -3.57
C ILE A 34 -13.70 6.04 -4.38
N ASN A 35 -13.46 5.81 -5.67
CA ASN A 35 -13.07 6.81 -6.65
C ASN A 35 -11.80 7.60 -6.24
N ALA A 36 -10.79 6.92 -5.70
CA ALA A 36 -9.54 7.57 -5.31
C ALA A 36 -8.79 8.13 -6.53
N ASP A 37 -7.95 9.13 -6.32
CA ASP A 37 -7.10 9.66 -7.40
C ASP A 37 -5.86 8.79 -7.61
N ILE A 38 -5.34 8.25 -6.50
CA ILE A 38 -4.23 7.29 -6.48
C ILE A 38 -4.64 6.10 -5.63
N TRP A 39 -4.46 4.89 -6.16
CA TRP A 39 -4.63 3.64 -5.44
C TRP A 39 -3.29 2.96 -5.23
N ILE A 40 -3.12 2.36 -4.05
CA ILE A 40 -2.08 1.40 -3.76
C ILE A 40 -2.77 0.10 -3.38
N LEU A 41 -2.83 -0.85 -4.31
CA LEU A 41 -3.46 -2.15 -4.06
C LEU A 41 -2.38 -3.16 -3.71
N THR A 42 -2.57 -3.91 -2.64
CA THR A 42 -1.66 -4.99 -2.24
C THR A 42 -2.28 -6.36 -2.42
N GLU A 43 -1.44 -7.38 -2.57
CA GLU A 43 -1.82 -8.74 -2.92
C GLU A 43 -2.85 -8.76 -4.05
N THR A 44 -2.51 -8.13 -5.17
CA THR A 44 -3.47 -7.85 -6.24
C THR A 44 -3.15 -8.66 -7.50
N HIS A 45 -3.93 -8.41 -8.54
CA HIS A 45 -3.77 -9.05 -9.84
C HIS A 45 -4.06 -8.03 -10.93
N ARG A 46 -3.39 -8.14 -12.08
CA ARG A 46 -3.59 -7.26 -13.26
C ARG A 46 -5.02 -7.18 -13.83
N VAL A 47 -5.95 -8.02 -13.34
CA VAL A 47 -7.37 -7.99 -13.75
C VAL A 47 -8.21 -7.12 -12.82
N ILE A 48 -7.66 -6.71 -11.68
CA ILE A 48 -8.25 -5.73 -10.78
C ILE A 48 -7.74 -4.37 -11.21
N THR A 49 -8.68 -3.50 -11.56
CA THR A 49 -8.40 -2.14 -12.00
C THR A 49 -9.47 -1.20 -11.44
N PRO A 50 -9.09 0.02 -11.01
CA PRO A 50 -10.05 1.04 -10.64
C PRO A 50 -10.80 1.65 -11.85
N GLY A 51 -10.32 1.44 -13.09
CA GLY A 51 -10.94 1.96 -14.32
C GLY A 51 -9.92 2.16 -15.45
N ASP A 52 -10.41 2.42 -16.67
CA ASP A 52 -9.58 2.61 -17.86
C ASP A 52 -8.88 3.99 -17.88
N GLU A 53 -9.31 4.92 -17.03
CA GLU A 53 -8.72 6.24 -16.87
C GLU A 53 -7.47 6.25 -15.98
N TYR A 54 -7.03 5.09 -15.49
CA TYR A 54 -5.86 4.96 -14.64
C TYR A 54 -4.70 4.30 -15.35
N GLU A 55 -3.51 4.81 -15.11
CA GLU A 55 -2.25 4.13 -15.41
C GLU A 55 -1.82 3.30 -14.20
N GLY A 56 -1.29 2.10 -14.46
CA GLY A 56 -0.89 1.14 -13.44
C GLY A 56 0.60 0.81 -13.50
N LEU A 57 1.26 0.75 -12.34
CA LEU A 57 2.62 0.25 -12.18
C LEU A 57 2.66 -0.77 -11.05
N SER A 58 3.13 -1.98 -11.34
CA SER A 58 3.15 -3.09 -10.39
C SER A 58 4.56 -3.49 -9.99
N THR A 59 4.67 -4.14 -8.83
CA THR A 59 5.86 -4.91 -8.44
C THR A 59 6.16 -6.00 -9.46
N ASP A 60 7.43 -6.39 -9.57
CA ASP A 60 7.85 -7.57 -10.30
C ASP A 60 7.17 -8.84 -9.76
N LYS A 61 7.03 -9.83 -10.64
CA LYS A 61 6.45 -11.12 -10.29
C LYS A 61 7.38 -11.86 -9.33
N ALA A 62 6.87 -12.20 -8.15
CA ALA A 62 7.58 -13.11 -7.23
C ALA A 62 7.54 -14.57 -7.74
N GLU A 63 8.53 -15.37 -7.37
CA GLU A 63 8.71 -16.75 -7.88
C GLU A 63 7.46 -17.65 -7.71
N PHE A 64 6.73 -17.48 -6.61
CA PHE A 64 5.54 -18.26 -6.28
C PHE A 64 4.21 -17.64 -6.76
N HIS A 65 4.28 -16.50 -7.44
CA HIS A 65 3.09 -15.83 -7.98
C HIS A 65 2.63 -16.48 -9.27
N ARG A 66 1.30 -16.57 -9.43
CA ARG A 66 0.70 -16.92 -10.72
C ARG A 66 0.85 -15.77 -11.70
N GLU A 67 0.64 -16.08 -12.97
CA GLU A 67 0.70 -15.09 -14.02
C GLU A 67 -0.32 -13.96 -13.80
N GLY A 68 0.18 -12.73 -13.66
CA GLY A 68 -0.63 -11.54 -13.37
C GLY A 68 -0.81 -11.20 -11.90
N GLU A 69 -0.39 -12.05 -10.94
CA GLU A 69 -0.38 -11.74 -9.51
C GLU A 69 0.79 -10.83 -9.14
N THR A 70 0.54 -9.82 -8.32
CA THR A 70 1.53 -8.81 -7.91
C THR A 70 1.40 -8.53 -6.42
N ARG A 71 2.50 -8.17 -5.75
CA ARG A 71 2.46 -7.82 -4.32
C ARG A 71 1.90 -6.44 -4.11
N ALA A 72 2.27 -5.48 -4.95
CA ALA A 72 1.68 -4.15 -4.93
C ALA A 72 1.48 -3.61 -6.34
N THR A 73 0.46 -2.80 -6.53
CA THR A 73 0.23 -2.00 -7.74
C THR A 73 -0.19 -0.59 -7.36
N ILE A 74 0.50 0.39 -7.91
CA ILE A 74 0.11 1.80 -7.89
C ILE A 74 -0.79 2.04 -9.11
N TRP A 75 -1.99 2.58 -8.89
CA TRP A 75 -2.82 3.13 -9.96
C TRP A 75 -2.96 4.63 -9.79
N SER A 76 -2.93 5.38 -10.89
CA SER A 76 -2.99 6.84 -10.87
C SER A 76 -3.85 7.38 -12.01
N ARG A 77 -4.67 8.39 -11.72
CA ARG A 77 -5.39 9.17 -12.76
C ARG A 77 -4.48 10.08 -13.58
N TRP A 78 -3.25 10.28 -13.12
CA TRP A 78 -2.24 11.08 -13.81
C TRP A 78 -1.10 10.20 -14.30
N PRO A 79 -0.41 10.62 -15.38
CA PRO A 79 0.68 9.83 -15.96
C PRO A 79 1.73 9.44 -14.93
N ILE A 80 2.08 8.15 -14.92
CA ILE A 80 3.20 7.62 -14.15
C ILE A 80 4.47 7.94 -14.93
N GLN A 81 5.30 8.84 -14.41
CA GLN A 81 6.43 9.40 -15.18
C GLN A 81 7.63 8.46 -15.18
N THR A 82 8.27 8.33 -14.01
CA THR A 82 9.52 7.59 -13.85
C THR A 82 9.33 6.54 -12.76
N PRO A 83 9.39 5.24 -13.11
CA PRO A 83 9.57 4.19 -12.11
C PRO A 83 10.90 4.41 -11.38
N LEU A 84 10.86 4.42 -10.05
CA LEU A 84 12.04 4.53 -9.22
C LEU A 84 12.40 3.16 -8.66
N ASN A 85 13.69 2.84 -8.66
CA ASN A 85 14.18 1.58 -8.09
C ASN A 85 13.92 1.53 -6.58
N THR A 86 13.35 0.42 -6.13
CA THR A 86 13.22 0.04 -4.73
C THR A 86 14.33 -0.95 -4.36
N PHE A 87 14.52 -1.23 -3.07
CA PHE A 87 15.50 -2.22 -2.61
C PHE A 87 15.20 -3.64 -3.14
N ASP A 88 13.92 -3.96 -3.33
CA ASP A 88 13.45 -5.22 -3.92
C ASP A 88 12.16 -4.96 -4.72
N PRO A 89 12.22 -5.02 -6.06
CA PRO A 89 11.08 -4.73 -6.93
C PRO A 89 9.96 -5.77 -6.82
N ALA A 90 10.20 -6.93 -6.19
CA ALA A 90 9.17 -7.94 -5.97
C ALA A 90 8.29 -7.66 -4.74
N VAL A 91 8.68 -6.76 -3.83
CA VAL A 91 7.89 -6.38 -2.63
C VAL A 91 7.43 -4.94 -2.63
N ALA A 92 8.11 -4.07 -3.38
CA ALA A 92 7.80 -2.65 -3.42
C ALA A 92 7.91 -2.11 -4.85
N VAL A 93 7.02 -1.19 -5.16
CA VAL A 93 6.99 -0.43 -6.42
C VAL A 93 6.97 1.05 -6.08
N CYS A 94 7.71 1.86 -6.84
CA CYS A 94 7.83 3.28 -6.58
C CYS A 94 7.78 4.05 -7.88
N ALA A 95 7.08 5.19 -7.89
CA ALA A 95 7.03 6.06 -9.05
C ALA A 95 6.81 7.53 -8.70
N GLU A 96 7.30 8.37 -9.60
CA GLU A 96 6.99 9.79 -9.65
C GLU A 96 5.67 10.05 -10.39
N ILE A 97 4.78 10.80 -9.74
CA ILE A 97 3.47 11.17 -10.26
C ILE A 97 3.29 12.68 -10.15
N LYS A 98 2.99 13.33 -11.28
CA LYS A 98 2.68 14.75 -11.31
C LYS A 98 1.19 14.96 -11.03
N THR A 99 0.87 15.28 -9.77
CA THR A 99 -0.49 15.57 -9.35
C THR A 99 -0.80 17.06 -9.47
N PRO A 100 -2.09 17.47 -9.41
CA PRO A 100 -2.46 18.87 -9.29
C PRO A 100 -1.88 19.56 -8.05
N ALA A 101 -1.61 18.80 -6.97
CA ALA A 101 -0.98 19.29 -5.75
C ALA A 101 0.56 19.40 -5.83
N GLY A 102 1.15 19.07 -6.99
CA GLY A 102 2.58 19.03 -7.22
C GLY A 102 3.12 17.63 -7.47
N GLN A 103 4.44 17.53 -7.57
CA GLN A 103 5.13 16.26 -7.72
C GLN A 103 4.98 15.42 -6.45
N LEU A 104 4.59 14.16 -6.60
CA LEU A 104 4.50 13.19 -5.52
C LEU A 104 5.26 11.91 -5.90
N ILE A 105 6.12 11.44 -5.02
CA ILE A 105 6.65 10.08 -5.07
C ILE A 105 5.65 9.18 -4.36
N VAL A 106 5.18 8.14 -5.05
CA VAL A 106 4.30 7.12 -4.46
C VAL A 106 5.07 5.82 -4.35
N TYR A 107 5.12 5.27 -3.15
CA TYR A 107 5.76 4.02 -2.80
C TYR A 107 4.70 3.04 -2.30
N GLY A 108 4.40 2.02 -3.11
CA GLY A 108 3.44 0.96 -2.80
C GLY A 108 4.14 -0.34 -2.43
N SER A 109 3.82 -0.93 -1.28
CA SER A 109 4.56 -2.11 -0.83
C SER A 109 3.81 -3.06 0.09
N ILE A 110 4.38 -4.26 0.24
CA ILE A 110 4.07 -5.17 1.35
C ILE A 110 5.32 -5.34 2.21
N ILE A 111 5.22 -4.99 3.49
CA ILE A 111 6.21 -5.42 4.49
C ILE A 111 5.83 -6.85 4.88
N THR A 112 6.81 -7.76 4.89
CA THR A 112 6.52 -9.19 5.06
C THR A 112 5.96 -9.55 6.44
N TRP A 113 5.38 -10.73 6.63
CA TRP A 113 4.60 -11.11 7.82
C TRP A 113 5.38 -11.98 8.83
N ALA A 114 4.77 -12.27 9.98
CA ALA A 114 5.37 -12.98 11.12
C ALA A 114 6.08 -14.29 10.76
N HIS A 115 5.52 -15.06 9.85
CA HIS A 115 5.98 -16.42 9.53
C HIS A 115 6.75 -16.50 8.21
N ASN A 116 7.13 -15.38 7.61
CA ASN A 116 8.05 -15.44 6.48
C ASN A 116 9.39 -16.04 6.94
N LYS A 117 9.76 -17.14 6.29
CA LYS A 117 10.96 -17.92 6.57
C LYS A 117 12.19 -17.47 5.80
N GLY A 118 12.06 -16.43 4.98
CA GLY A 118 13.12 -15.90 4.14
C GLY A 118 13.48 -16.85 3.00
N PRO A 119 14.43 -16.45 2.14
CA PRO A 119 14.85 -17.24 0.98
C PRO A 119 15.41 -18.62 1.34
N ASP A 120 16.10 -18.75 2.49
CA ASP A 120 16.69 -20.00 2.97
C ASP A 120 15.72 -20.90 3.74
N LYS A 121 14.48 -20.43 3.94
CA LYS A 121 13.39 -21.08 4.69
C LYS A 121 13.72 -21.38 6.16
N LYS A 122 14.69 -20.69 6.77
CA LYS A 122 15.16 -20.97 8.14
C LYS A 122 14.89 -19.85 9.13
N SER A 123 14.43 -18.68 8.68
CA SER A 123 14.26 -17.54 9.57
C SER A 123 13.27 -17.81 10.72
N LYS A 124 13.61 -17.27 11.89
CA LYS A 124 12.75 -17.28 13.07
C LYS A 124 11.54 -16.37 12.83
N MET A 125 10.47 -16.61 13.58
CA MET A 125 9.28 -15.76 13.54
C MET A 125 9.67 -14.28 13.74
N TRP A 126 9.09 -13.40 12.93
CA TRP A 126 9.34 -11.95 12.85
C TRP A 126 10.73 -11.51 12.36
N ALA A 127 11.70 -12.42 12.19
CA ALA A 127 13.06 -12.01 11.81
C ALA A 127 13.09 -11.34 10.44
N GLU A 128 12.39 -11.87 9.45
CA GLU A 128 12.29 -11.26 8.12
C GLU A 128 11.41 -10.01 8.12
N HIS A 129 10.37 -9.96 8.96
CA HIS A 129 9.54 -8.77 9.13
C HIS A 129 10.37 -7.56 9.58
N TYR A 130 11.23 -7.73 10.59
CA TYR A 130 12.11 -6.65 11.06
C TYR A 130 13.12 -6.19 10.01
N LYS A 131 13.72 -7.13 9.27
CA LYS A 131 14.61 -6.78 8.14
C LYS A 131 13.84 -6.02 7.05
N SER A 132 12.62 -6.45 6.76
CA SER A 132 11.75 -5.80 5.78
C SER A 132 11.38 -4.39 6.20
N ILE A 133 11.04 -4.15 7.47
CA ILE A 133 10.78 -2.79 7.99
C ILE A 133 12.00 -1.89 7.72
N GLN A 134 13.19 -2.35 8.10
CA GLN A 134 14.42 -1.57 7.94
C GLN A 134 14.70 -1.26 6.46
N ALA A 135 14.59 -2.25 5.58
CA ALA A 135 14.83 -2.08 4.14
C ALA A 135 13.84 -1.10 3.48
N HIS A 136 12.57 -1.14 3.88
CA HIS A 136 11.58 -0.16 3.44
C HIS A 136 11.91 1.24 3.98
N GLY A 137 12.30 1.34 5.24
CA GLY A 137 12.75 2.59 5.85
C GLY A 137 13.96 3.20 5.12
N ASP A 138 14.90 2.38 4.65
CA ASP A 138 16.07 2.83 3.89
C ASP A 138 15.67 3.44 2.55
N ASP A 139 14.73 2.82 1.84
CA ASP A 139 14.13 3.40 0.64
C ASP A 139 13.42 4.72 0.97
N TRP A 140 12.55 4.75 1.97
CA TRP A 140 11.78 5.95 2.33
C TRP A 140 12.70 7.12 2.71
N ALA A 141 13.73 6.87 3.52
CA ALA A 141 14.68 7.89 3.94
C ALA A 141 15.54 8.39 2.79
N LYS A 142 15.81 7.57 1.77
CA LYS A 142 16.47 7.99 0.52
C LYS A 142 15.52 8.83 -0.34
N LEU A 143 14.27 8.41 -0.46
CA LEU A 143 13.26 9.05 -1.32
C LEU A 143 12.76 10.39 -0.77
N SER A 144 12.71 10.55 0.56
CA SER A 144 12.28 11.81 1.20
C SER A 144 13.38 12.88 1.28
N GLN A 145 14.59 12.59 0.79
CA GLN A 145 15.68 13.57 0.73
C GLN A 145 15.28 14.80 -0.09
N ASN A 146 15.90 15.94 0.22
CA ASN A 146 15.69 17.22 -0.46
C ASN A 146 14.25 17.76 -0.42
N GLY A 147 13.43 17.27 0.52
CA GLY A 147 12.06 17.75 0.72
C GLY A 147 11.05 17.24 -0.31
N ALA A 148 11.35 16.14 -1.00
CA ALA A 148 10.39 15.52 -1.90
C ALA A 148 9.13 15.07 -1.14
N ALA A 149 7.96 15.33 -1.72
CA ALA A 149 6.72 14.78 -1.20
C ALA A 149 6.68 13.28 -1.48
N LEU A 150 6.51 12.48 -0.43
CA LEU A 150 6.46 11.03 -0.46
C LEU A 150 5.14 10.57 0.15
N CYS A 151 4.48 9.63 -0.52
CA CYS A 151 3.43 8.81 0.04
C CYS A 151 3.88 7.35 0.04
N ALA A 152 4.06 6.76 1.22
CA ALA A 152 4.32 5.34 1.40
C ALA A 152 3.05 4.65 1.90
N ALA A 153 2.54 3.68 1.15
CA ALA A 153 1.29 3.01 1.48
C ALA A 153 1.30 1.51 1.11
N GLY A 154 0.40 0.76 1.73
CA GLY A 154 0.23 -0.66 1.46
C GLY A 154 -0.09 -1.45 2.73
N ASP A 155 0.23 -2.75 2.71
CA ASP A 155 0.09 -3.64 3.85
C ASP A 155 1.43 -3.75 4.58
N PHE A 156 1.53 -3.10 5.74
CA PHE A 156 2.77 -3.04 6.49
C PHE A 156 2.91 -4.21 7.47
N ASN A 157 1.91 -5.11 7.55
CA ASN A 157 1.90 -6.26 8.46
C ASN A 157 2.30 -5.91 9.92
N GLU A 158 2.07 -4.69 10.35
CA GLU A 158 2.37 -4.20 11.69
C GLU A 158 1.40 -3.06 12.01
N THR A 159 0.72 -3.15 13.15
CA THR A 159 -0.18 -2.09 13.60
C THR A 159 0.62 -0.97 14.27
N LEU A 160 0.30 0.30 14.07
CA LEU A 160 1.01 1.39 14.77
C LEU A 160 0.38 1.84 16.10
N ASN A 161 -0.83 1.38 16.43
CA ASN A 161 -1.48 1.67 17.70
C ASN A 161 -1.04 0.71 18.82
N GLU A 162 -1.24 1.11 20.08
CA GLU A 162 -0.87 0.29 21.24
C GLU A 162 -1.83 -0.88 21.49
N SER A 163 -3.08 -0.75 21.04
CA SER A 163 -4.13 -1.79 21.12
C SER A 163 -4.04 -2.85 20.02
N GLY A 164 -2.97 -2.82 19.23
CA GLY A 164 -2.79 -3.61 18.01
C GLY A 164 -2.95 -5.11 18.19
N TRP A 165 -3.73 -5.73 17.29
CA TRP A 165 -4.04 -7.16 17.29
C TRP A 165 -2.97 -8.03 16.62
N TYR A 166 -2.09 -7.43 15.81
CA TYR A 166 -1.06 -8.11 15.03
C TYR A 166 0.26 -7.35 15.12
N GLY A 167 1.38 -8.06 14.98
CA GLY A 167 2.71 -7.47 15.10
C GLY A 167 3.28 -7.49 16.51
N THR A 168 4.47 -6.93 16.69
CA THR A 168 5.17 -6.97 17.99
C THR A 168 5.53 -5.57 18.45
N GLN A 169 5.71 -5.38 19.77
CA GLN A 169 6.18 -4.09 20.29
C GLN A 169 7.48 -3.64 19.62
N LYS A 170 8.39 -4.57 19.32
CA LYS A 170 9.63 -4.29 18.59
C LYS A 170 9.34 -3.84 17.16
N GLY A 171 8.48 -4.54 16.42
CA GLY A 171 8.14 -4.18 15.04
C GLY A 171 7.48 -2.81 14.96
N ARG A 172 6.55 -2.51 15.88
CA ARG A 172 5.94 -1.17 16.02
C ARG A 172 6.97 -0.08 16.22
N GLU A 173 7.88 -0.30 17.16
CA GLU A 173 8.91 0.69 17.47
C GLU A 173 9.85 0.89 16.27
N MET A 174 10.27 -0.20 15.62
CA MET A 174 11.07 -0.12 14.40
C MET A 174 10.33 0.66 13.31
N LEU A 175 9.07 0.34 13.04
CA LEU A 175 8.29 1.01 11.99
C LEU A 175 8.11 2.51 12.30
N ARG A 176 7.84 2.88 13.56
CA ARG A 176 7.78 4.29 13.98
C ARG A 176 9.11 5.00 13.77
N GLN A 177 10.22 4.36 14.12
CA GLN A 177 11.56 4.92 13.91
C GLN A 177 11.86 5.14 12.43
N GLU A 178 11.50 4.21 11.56
CA GLU A 178 11.71 4.35 10.12
C GLU A 178 10.83 5.45 9.49
N LEU A 179 9.58 5.58 9.94
CA LEU A 179 8.70 6.67 9.52
C LEU A 179 9.23 8.04 9.99
N GLU A 180 9.67 8.13 11.25
CA GLU A 180 10.25 9.36 11.80
C GLU A 180 11.53 9.76 11.07
N ARG A 181 12.44 8.80 10.86
CA ARG A 181 13.70 8.99 10.10
C ARG A 181 13.45 9.51 8.69
N SER A 182 12.32 9.12 8.09
CA SER A 182 11.93 9.51 6.75
C SER A 182 11.04 10.76 6.70
N HIS A 183 10.79 11.41 7.84
CA HIS A 183 9.88 12.54 7.99
C HIS A 183 8.46 12.25 7.45
N LEU A 184 7.95 11.05 7.71
CA LEU A 184 6.61 10.61 7.35
C LEU A 184 5.67 10.60 8.56
N ASP A 185 4.45 11.09 8.36
CA ASP A 185 3.33 10.87 9.28
C ASP A 185 2.45 9.74 8.74
N CYS A 186 2.22 8.70 9.54
CA CYS A 186 1.21 7.69 9.24
C CYS A 186 -0.18 8.22 9.60
N LEU A 187 -0.96 8.56 8.58
CA LEU A 187 -2.30 9.13 8.73
C LEU A 187 -3.30 8.07 9.23
N THR A 188 -3.04 6.81 8.92
CA THR A 188 -3.86 5.65 9.30
C THR A 188 -3.33 4.89 10.52
N LYS A 189 -2.48 5.52 11.36
CA LYS A 189 -1.78 4.88 12.49
C LYS A 189 -2.70 4.23 13.53
N ASP A 190 -3.94 4.71 13.63
CA ASP A 190 -4.91 4.23 14.61
C ASP A 190 -5.65 2.95 14.14
N TYR A 191 -5.39 2.48 12.92
CA TYR A 191 -6.05 1.33 12.32
C TYR A 191 -5.20 0.05 12.36
N ARG A 192 -5.50 -0.91 11.46
CA ARG A 192 -4.87 -2.23 11.43
C ARG A 192 -3.49 -2.16 10.76
N VAL A 193 -3.15 -3.13 9.92
CA VAL A 193 -1.81 -3.28 9.35
C VAL A 193 -1.63 -2.54 8.03
N ASP A 194 -2.72 -2.15 7.37
CA ASP A 194 -2.68 -1.36 6.14
C ASP A 194 -2.54 0.13 6.46
N HIS A 195 -1.56 0.76 5.81
CA HIS A 195 -1.15 2.11 6.16
C HIS A 195 -1.02 3.03 4.95
N ILE A 196 -1.30 4.32 5.19
CA ILE A 196 -1.03 5.45 4.30
C ILE A 196 -0.21 6.46 5.11
N CYS A 197 1.05 6.63 4.73
CA CYS A 197 1.98 7.56 5.34
C CYS A 197 2.38 8.62 4.32
N THR A 198 2.47 9.88 4.73
CA THR A 198 2.86 10.98 3.85
C THR A 198 3.92 11.86 4.49
N THR A 199 4.71 12.57 3.68
CA THR A 199 5.63 13.60 4.19
C THR A 199 4.91 14.54 5.16
N LYS A 200 5.52 14.76 6.34
CA LYS A 200 5.00 15.61 7.40
C LYS A 200 4.64 16.99 6.86
N GLY A 201 3.41 17.44 7.13
CA GLY A 201 2.92 18.76 6.72
C GLY A 201 2.73 18.95 5.21
N TRP A 202 2.79 17.88 4.40
CA TRP A 202 2.58 17.99 2.95
C TRP A 202 1.19 18.53 2.61
N ALA A 203 0.15 18.02 3.27
CA ALA A 203 -1.20 18.57 3.21
C ALA A 203 -1.49 19.40 4.46
N LYS A 204 -2.30 20.46 4.31
CA LYS A 204 -2.74 21.32 5.44
C LYS A 204 -3.69 20.59 6.37
N LYS A 205 -4.51 19.71 5.79
CA LYS A 205 -5.47 18.87 6.50
C LYS A 205 -5.56 17.52 5.81
N ALA A 206 -5.71 16.48 6.60
CA ALA A 206 -6.03 15.13 6.14
C ALA A 206 -7.30 14.65 6.84
N GLU A 207 -8.21 14.04 6.08
CA GLU A 207 -9.37 13.32 6.61
C GLU A 207 -9.21 11.84 6.29
N VAL A 208 -9.34 10.99 7.30
CA VAL A 208 -9.10 9.55 7.15
C VAL A 208 -10.42 8.80 7.18
N HIS A 209 -10.58 7.91 6.21
CA HIS A 209 -11.78 7.13 6.03
C HIS A 209 -11.41 5.65 5.90
N LYS A 210 -12.32 4.80 6.35
CA LYS A 210 -12.19 3.34 6.25
C LYS A 210 -13.46 2.75 5.64
N TRP A 211 -13.33 1.62 4.97
CA TRP A 211 -14.47 0.85 4.49
C TRP A 211 -14.29 -0.64 4.74
N GLU A 212 -15.41 -1.32 4.89
CA GLU A 212 -15.46 -2.77 4.94
C GLU A 212 -15.56 -3.33 3.51
N PRO A 213 -14.88 -4.46 3.22
CA PRO A 213 -15.03 -5.16 1.96
C PRO A 213 -16.49 -5.57 1.74
N ARG A 214 -16.98 -5.34 0.51
CA ARG A 214 -18.30 -5.85 0.12
C ARG A 214 -18.35 -7.36 0.24
N GLN A 215 -19.55 -7.90 0.41
CA GLN A 215 -19.75 -9.33 0.49
C GLN A 215 -20.06 -9.93 -0.88
N PHE A 216 -19.58 -11.15 -1.09
CA PHE A 216 -19.97 -12.05 -2.15
C PHE A 216 -20.27 -13.41 -1.53
N ASP A 217 -21.49 -13.92 -1.74
CA ASP A 217 -21.92 -15.22 -1.20
C ASP A 217 -21.74 -15.32 0.33
N GLY A 218 -22.19 -14.27 1.04
CA GLY A 218 -22.11 -14.18 2.51
C GLY A 218 -20.70 -14.05 3.09
N LYS A 219 -19.67 -13.86 2.26
CA LYS A 219 -18.28 -13.68 2.69
C LYS A 219 -17.71 -12.38 2.14
N PRO A 220 -16.89 -11.65 2.91
CA PRO A 220 -16.27 -10.44 2.40
C PRO A 220 -15.33 -10.78 1.23
N VAL A 221 -15.20 -9.86 0.28
CA VAL A 221 -14.29 -10.02 -0.85
C VAL A 221 -12.83 -9.85 -0.45
N SER A 222 -12.52 -9.31 0.72
CA SER A 222 -11.18 -9.29 1.33
C SER A 222 -11.35 -9.41 2.85
N ASP A 223 -10.39 -9.97 3.57
CA ASP A 223 -10.33 -9.93 5.03
C ASP A 223 -9.71 -8.62 5.56
N HIS A 224 -9.07 -7.84 4.68
CA HIS A 224 -8.58 -6.50 4.96
C HIS A 224 -9.64 -5.43 4.73
N TRP A 225 -9.76 -4.52 5.68
CA TRP A 225 -10.47 -3.26 5.46
C TRP A 225 -9.63 -2.38 4.56
N GLY A 226 -10.28 -1.52 3.78
CA GLY A 226 -9.56 -0.53 3.00
C GLY A 226 -9.59 0.84 3.67
N TYR A 227 -8.62 1.67 3.32
CA TYR A 227 -8.43 3.00 3.87
C TYR A 227 -8.19 4.01 2.75
N TYR A 228 -8.76 5.20 2.90
CA TYR A 228 -8.40 6.33 2.05
C TYR A 228 -8.24 7.58 2.89
N VAL A 229 -7.37 8.47 2.40
CA VAL A 229 -7.18 9.80 2.97
C VAL A 229 -7.57 10.85 1.94
N ASP A 230 -8.37 11.82 2.37
CA ASP A 230 -8.62 13.05 1.64
C ASP A 230 -7.64 14.11 2.15
N LEU A 231 -6.70 14.50 1.28
CA LEU A 231 -5.65 15.49 1.54
C LEU A 231 -6.05 16.83 0.95
N PHE A 232 -6.03 17.87 1.79
CA PHE A 232 -6.44 19.22 1.41
C PHE A 232 -5.24 20.16 1.38
N PHE A 233 -5.09 20.86 0.25
CA PHE A 233 -4.03 21.82 -0.04
C PHE A 233 -4.61 23.22 -0.23
N GLU A 234 -3.80 24.25 0.02
CA GLU A 234 -4.16 25.65 -0.31
C GLU A 234 -4.41 25.80 -1.82
N GLY A 235 -5.22 26.80 -2.16
CA GLY A 235 -5.51 27.18 -3.54
C GLY A 235 -4.47 28.13 -4.10
#